data_AF-A0A426QLJ6-F1
#
_entry.id   AF-A0A426QLJ6-F1
#
_cell.length_a   1.000
_cell.length_b   1.000
_cell.length_c   1.000
_cell.angle_alpha   90.00
_cell.angle_beta   90.00
_cell.angle_gamma   90.00
#
_symmetry.space_group_name_H-M   'P 1'
#
loop_
_entity.id
_entity.type
_entity.pdbx_description
1 polymer ?
#
loop_
_entity_poly.entity_id
_entity_poly.type
_entity_poly.pdbx_seq_one_letter_code
_entity_poly.pdbx_strand_id
1 'polypeptide(L)'
;MNYWRMQLHPDDAANAVRHTMRCLGLGYIGLDFAQPPGDLTDVQSEEIPQSQRDYWDFAHVMAEGDYVLIVAHHYPCALVKVTGPYNYIRDPVGALGVWFRHFRRIEPIGYYADLVTNPAQWQQTTMTDTISILRDESSLSYTLIRSWRSQVGV
;
A
#
# COMPACT_ATOMS: atom_id res chain seq x y z
N MET A 1 1.62 -15.69 0.57
CA MET A 1 2.08 -14.60 1.46
C MET A 1 3.22 -13.88 0.76
N ASN A 2 2.97 -12.67 0.31
CA ASN A 2 3.92 -11.78 -0.33
C ASN A 2 4.17 -10.55 0.56
N TYR A 3 5.26 -9.85 0.27
CA TYR A 3 5.52 -8.52 0.80
C TYR A 3 5.36 -7.48 -0.28
N TRP A 4 4.75 -6.37 0.10
CA TRP A 4 4.46 -5.26 -0.78
C TRP A 4 4.99 -3.97 -0.14
N ARG A 5 5.21 -2.98 -0.98
CA ARG A 5 5.38 -1.59 -0.55
C ARG A 5 4.41 -0.71 -1.30
N MET A 6 3.91 0.34 -0.66
CA MET A 6 2.89 1.20 -1.25
C MET A 6 3.00 2.64 -0.76
N GLN A 7 2.94 3.61 -1.67
CA GLN A 7 2.61 4.99 -1.38
C GLN A 7 1.09 5.16 -1.35
N LEU A 8 0.54 5.52 -0.19
CA LEU A 8 -0.91 5.57 0.03
C LEU A 8 -1.42 7.02 0.05
N HIS A 9 -1.30 7.73 -1.07
CA HIS A 9 -1.87 9.07 -1.19
C HIS A 9 -2.44 9.31 -2.58
N PRO A 10 -3.46 10.20 -2.70
CA PRO A 10 -3.85 10.74 -4.00
C PRO A 10 -2.69 11.56 -4.60
N ASP A 11 -2.86 12.05 -5.83
CA ASP A 11 -1.92 12.98 -6.49
C ASP A 11 -1.94 14.39 -5.85
N ASP A 12 -1.81 14.42 -4.52
CA ASP A 12 -1.71 15.59 -3.65
C ASP A 12 -0.65 15.29 -2.60
N ALA A 13 0.60 15.57 -2.97
CA ALA A 13 1.73 15.38 -2.08
C ALA A 13 1.57 16.22 -0.79
N ALA A 14 0.98 17.41 -0.84
CA ALA A 14 0.88 18.28 0.34
C ALA A 14 0.00 17.66 1.45
N ASN A 15 -0.98 16.84 1.08
CA ASN A 15 -1.87 16.15 2.02
C ASN A 15 -1.58 14.65 2.14
N ALA A 16 -0.48 14.14 1.58
CA ALA A 16 -0.23 12.71 1.48
C ALA A 16 -0.27 12.00 2.84
N VAL A 17 0.44 12.52 3.86
CA VAL A 17 0.42 11.95 5.23
C VAL A 17 -1.00 11.91 5.80
N ARG A 18 -1.76 13.00 5.64
CA ARG A 18 -3.13 13.10 6.16
C ARG A 18 -4.03 12.06 5.50
N HIS A 19 -3.91 11.88 4.20
CA HIS A 19 -4.67 10.86 3.46
C HIS A 19 -4.27 9.45 3.88
N THR A 20 -2.96 9.17 3.95
CA THR A 20 -2.43 7.90 4.45
C THR A 20 -3.03 7.54 5.80
N MET A 21 -2.94 8.45 6.78
CA MET A 21 -3.42 8.19 8.14
C MET A 21 -4.94 7.99 8.20
N ARG A 22 -5.71 8.72 7.37
CA ARG A 22 -7.16 8.51 7.30
C ARG A 22 -7.52 7.14 6.70
N CYS A 23 -6.81 6.69 5.66
CA CYS A 23 -7.04 5.37 5.08
C CYS A 23 -6.68 4.25 6.07
N LEU A 24 -5.54 4.39 6.77
CA LEU A 24 -5.12 3.48 7.84
C LEU A 24 -6.15 3.42 8.97
N GLY A 25 -6.64 4.57 9.43
CA GLY A 25 -7.67 4.64 10.48
C GLY A 25 -9.02 4.06 10.07
N LEU A 26 -9.35 4.07 8.78
CA LEU A 26 -10.54 3.44 8.21
C LEU A 26 -10.33 1.97 7.82
N GLY A 27 -9.11 1.44 7.94
CA GLY A 27 -8.81 0.03 7.71
C GLY A 27 -8.79 -0.37 6.24
N TYR A 28 -8.31 0.49 5.34
CA TYR A 28 -8.11 0.11 3.94
C TYR A 28 -6.83 0.72 3.32
N ILE A 29 -6.38 0.07 2.24
CA ILE A 29 -5.42 0.60 1.26
C ILE A 29 -6.10 0.63 -0.11
N GLY A 30 -5.63 1.46 -1.03
CA GLY A 30 -6.22 1.49 -2.37
C GLY A 30 -5.48 2.31 -3.40
N LEU A 31 -5.85 2.08 -4.65
CA LEU A 31 -5.32 2.77 -5.83
C LEU A 31 -6.43 3.58 -6.48
N ASP A 32 -6.04 4.71 -7.06
CA ASP A 32 -6.91 5.47 -7.93
C ASP A 32 -6.14 6.06 -9.11
N PHE A 33 -6.85 6.32 -10.21
CA PHE A 33 -6.26 6.74 -11.47
C PHE A 33 -6.90 8.04 -11.98
N ALA A 34 -6.10 8.97 -12.48
CA ALA A 34 -6.63 10.21 -13.08
C ALA A 34 -7.60 9.91 -14.24
N GLN A 35 -7.31 8.86 -15.01
CA GLN A 35 -8.20 8.29 -16.02
C GLN A 35 -8.52 6.84 -15.60
N PRO A 36 -9.66 6.57 -14.96
CA PRO A 36 -10.00 5.24 -14.49
C PRO A 36 -10.01 4.21 -15.62
N PRO A 37 -9.18 3.15 -15.56
CA PRO A 37 -9.65 1.88 -16.10
C PRO A 37 -10.89 1.48 -15.29
N GLY A 38 -11.80 0.67 -15.85
CA GLY A 38 -12.95 0.13 -15.12
C GLY A 38 -12.52 -0.77 -13.96
N ASP A 39 -13.21 -1.88 -13.74
CA ASP A 39 -12.68 -2.86 -12.79
C ASP A 39 -11.35 -3.43 -13.33
N LEU A 40 -10.29 -3.45 -12.51
CA LEU A 40 -9.01 -4.02 -12.92
C LEU A 40 -9.11 -5.52 -13.19
N THR A 41 -10.12 -6.22 -12.65
CA THR A 41 -10.37 -7.64 -12.94
C THR A 41 -10.92 -7.89 -14.35
N ASP A 42 -11.36 -6.84 -15.04
CA ASP A 42 -11.89 -6.95 -16.40
C ASP A 42 -10.79 -6.91 -17.47
N VAL A 43 -9.53 -6.70 -17.07
CA VAL A 43 -8.39 -6.50 -17.98
C VAL A 43 -7.44 -7.71 -17.94
N GLN A 44 -7.07 -8.22 -19.11
CA GLN A 44 -6.10 -9.31 -19.23
C GLN A 44 -4.67 -8.81 -19.02
N SER A 45 -3.82 -9.63 -18.40
CA SER A 45 -2.45 -9.23 -18.03
C SER A 45 -1.56 -8.86 -19.24
N GLU A 46 -1.82 -9.48 -20.38
CA GLU A 46 -1.13 -9.30 -21.66
C GLU A 46 -1.44 -7.94 -22.30
N GLU A 47 -2.58 -7.35 -21.94
CA GLU A 47 -3.05 -6.06 -22.45
C GLU A 47 -2.50 -4.89 -21.61
N ILE A 48 -1.84 -5.18 -20.49
CA ILE A 48 -1.31 -4.16 -19.58
C ILE A 48 0.19 -3.91 -19.84
N PRO A 49 0.59 -2.65 -20.08
CA PRO A 49 2.00 -2.28 -20.18
C PRO A 49 2.79 -2.77 -18.96
N GLN A 50 4.01 -3.26 -19.17
CA GLN A 50 4.84 -3.81 -18.09
C GLN A 50 5.02 -2.84 -16.92
N SER A 51 5.09 -1.53 -17.19
CA SER A 51 5.20 -0.46 -16.19
C SER A 51 3.95 -0.27 -15.32
N GLN A 52 2.83 -0.90 -15.64
CA GLN A 52 1.56 -0.80 -14.92
C GLN A 52 1.14 -2.15 -14.33
N ARG A 53 1.97 -3.20 -14.45
CA ARG A 53 1.64 -4.54 -13.94
C ARG A 53 1.44 -4.57 -12.45
N ASP A 54 2.11 -3.72 -11.68
CA ASP A 54 1.89 -3.67 -10.23
C ASP A 54 0.44 -3.26 -9.86
N TYR A 55 -0.23 -2.49 -10.72
CA TYR A 55 -1.66 -2.17 -10.56
C TYR A 55 -2.54 -3.39 -10.84
N TRP A 56 -2.20 -4.17 -11.87
CA TRP A 56 -2.89 -5.43 -12.14
C TRP A 56 -2.68 -6.44 -11.02
N ASP A 57 -1.45 -6.55 -10.54
CA ASP A 57 -1.04 -7.42 -9.44
C ASP A 57 -1.76 -7.04 -8.13
N PHE A 58 -2.08 -5.75 -7.91
CA PHE A 58 -2.92 -5.34 -6.80
C PHE A 58 -4.31 -6.00 -6.83
N ALA A 59 -4.90 -6.20 -8.01
CA ALA A 59 -6.20 -6.84 -8.14
C ALA A 59 -6.10 -8.38 -8.13
N HIS A 60 -5.06 -8.95 -8.74
CA HIS A 60 -5.00 -10.40 -9.03
C HIS A 60 -4.02 -11.20 -8.16
N VAL A 61 -2.96 -10.57 -7.67
CA VAL A 61 -1.87 -11.25 -6.95
C VAL A 61 -1.90 -10.96 -5.46
N MET A 62 -2.21 -9.74 -5.05
CA MET A 62 -2.35 -9.40 -3.63
C MET A 62 -3.47 -10.22 -2.99
N ALA A 63 -3.17 -10.87 -1.87
CA ALA A 63 -4.11 -11.76 -1.21
C ALA A 63 -4.18 -11.49 0.30
N GLU A 64 -5.23 -12.01 0.94
CA GLU A 64 -5.33 -12.01 2.39
C GLU A 64 -4.11 -12.71 3.02
N GLY A 65 -3.59 -12.11 4.10
CA GLY A 65 -2.36 -12.56 4.75
C GLY A 65 -1.07 -11.97 4.17
N ASP A 66 -1.12 -11.25 3.06
CA ASP A 66 0.02 -10.46 2.58
C ASP A 66 0.29 -9.26 3.50
N TYR A 67 1.54 -8.80 3.52
CA TYR A 67 1.95 -7.62 4.29
C TYR A 67 2.37 -6.49 3.38
N VAL A 68 1.98 -5.26 3.73
CA VAL A 68 2.27 -4.05 2.96
C VAL A 68 2.99 -3.05 3.86
N LEU A 69 4.19 -2.65 3.45
CA LEU A 69 4.87 -1.49 4.00
C LEU A 69 4.29 -0.22 3.38
N ILE A 70 3.58 0.55 4.18
CA ILE A 70 3.03 1.84 3.77
C ILE A 70 4.11 2.90 3.91
N VAL A 71 4.33 3.64 2.83
CA VAL A 71 5.33 4.70 2.72
C VAL A 71 4.61 6.03 2.51
N ALA A 72 5.04 7.06 3.22
CA ALA A 72 4.58 8.43 3.02
C ALA A 72 5.81 9.33 2.85
N HIS A 73 5.89 10.07 1.73
CA HIS A 73 7.05 10.92 1.40
C HIS A 73 8.42 10.22 1.53
N HIS A 74 8.52 9.00 1.01
CA HIS A 74 9.74 8.17 1.08
C HIS A 74 10.13 7.67 2.47
N TYR A 75 9.30 7.85 3.50
CA TYR A 75 9.52 7.26 4.82
C TYR A 75 8.54 6.12 5.09
N PRO A 76 9.01 5.00 5.68
CA PRO A 76 8.14 4.02 6.29
C PRO A 76 7.16 4.69 7.26
N CYS A 77 5.88 4.38 7.11
CA CYS A 77 4.80 4.98 7.89
C CYS A 77 4.15 3.92 8.78
N ALA A 78 3.71 2.80 8.17
CA ALA A 78 3.03 1.72 8.87
C ALA A 78 3.33 0.38 8.21
N LEU A 79 3.26 -0.69 9.01
CA LEU A 79 3.15 -2.04 8.50
C LEU A 79 1.71 -2.50 8.65
N VAL A 80 1.13 -3.02 7.57
CA VAL A 80 -0.26 -3.47 7.57
C VAL A 80 -0.35 -4.88 6.99
N LYS A 81 -1.37 -5.62 7.43
CA LYS A 81 -1.73 -6.94 6.89
C LYS A 81 -3.00 -6.83 6.08
N VAL A 82 -3.04 -7.46 4.91
CA VAL A 82 -4.25 -7.54 4.08
C VAL A 82 -5.22 -8.55 4.71
N THR A 83 -6.45 -8.11 4.96
CA THR A 83 -7.49 -8.88 5.68
C THR A 83 -8.78 -9.06 4.88
N GLY A 84 -8.85 -8.53 3.66
CA GLY A 84 -9.98 -8.75 2.78
C GLY A 84 -9.61 -8.81 1.30
N PRO A 85 -10.59 -9.24 0.47
CA PRO A 85 -10.38 -9.37 -0.96
C PRO A 85 -10.27 -8.01 -1.64
N TYR A 86 -9.90 -8.03 -2.91
CA TYR A 86 -10.00 -6.88 -3.78
C TYR A 86 -11.45 -6.42 -3.90
N ASN A 87 -11.66 -5.11 -3.90
CA ASN A 87 -12.95 -4.48 -4.12
C ASN A 87 -12.81 -3.32 -5.09
N TYR A 88 -13.86 -3.12 -5.87
CA TYR A 88 -14.00 -2.01 -6.81
C TYR A 88 -15.31 -1.26 -6.58
N ILE A 89 -15.25 0.07 -6.62
CA ILE A 89 -16.42 0.96 -6.70
C ILE A 89 -16.24 1.89 -7.89
N ARG A 90 -17.35 2.21 -8.58
CA ARG A 90 -17.31 3.10 -9.75
C ARG A 90 -16.99 4.55 -9.38
N ASP A 91 -17.54 5.01 -8.25
CA ASP A 91 -17.43 6.39 -7.79
C ASP A 91 -16.91 6.41 -6.35
N PRO A 92 -15.85 7.17 -6.04
CA PRO A 92 -15.39 7.37 -4.68
C PRO A 92 -16.50 7.95 -3.79
N VAL A 93 -16.70 7.37 -2.61
CA VAL A 93 -17.69 7.86 -1.66
C VAL A 93 -17.00 8.76 -0.64
N GLY A 94 -16.72 10.00 -1.04
CA GLY A 94 -15.96 10.96 -0.23
C GLY A 94 -16.56 11.23 1.16
N ALA A 95 -17.88 11.13 1.32
CA ALA A 95 -18.57 11.24 2.61
C ALA A 95 -18.18 10.13 3.61
N LEU A 96 -17.83 8.95 3.11
CA LEU A 96 -17.35 7.81 3.91
C LEU A 96 -15.82 7.78 4.02
N GLY A 97 -15.15 8.79 3.45
CA GLY A 97 -13.70 8.85 3.38
C GLY A 97 -13.08 7.90 2.37
N VAL A 98 -13.87 7.12 1.61
CA VAL A 98 -13.34 6.21 0.59
C VAL A 98 -12.99 7.01 -0.65
N TRP A 99 -11.69 7.14 -0.90
CA TRP A 99 -11.14 7.94 -1.99
C TRP A 99 -10.55 7.11 -3.13
N PHE A 100 -10.40 5.82 -2.92
CA PHE A 100 -9.88 4.90 -3.93
C PHE A 100 -11.01 4.08 -4.52
N ARG A 101 -11.05 3.97 -5.84
CA ARG A 101 -11.98 3.08 -6.52
C ARG A 101 -11.59 1.62 -6.36
N HIS A 102 -10.28 1.34 -6.27
CA HIS A 102 -9.73 0.02 -6.06
C HIS A 102 -9.18 -0.07 -4.65
N PHE A 103 -9.70 -0.97 -3.81
CA PHE A 103 -9.26 -1.02 -2.42
C PHE A 103 -9.32 -2.42 -1.82
N ARG A 104 -8.60 -2.58 -0.71
CA ARG A 104 -8.56 -3.79 0.10
C ARG A 104 -8.62 -3.43 1.57
N ARG A 105 -9.26 -4.29 2.35
CA ARG A 105 -9.25 -4.18 3.81
C ARG A 105 -7.89 -4.58 4.36
N ILE A 106 -7.47 -3.83 5.37
CA ILE A 106 -6.21 -4.03 6.07
C ILE A 106 -6.38 -3.90 7.57
N GLU A 107 -5.45 -4.49 8.29
CA GLU A 107 -5.25 -4.29 9.72
C GLU A 107 -3.85 -3.69 9.95
N PRO A 108 -3.73 -2.52 10.59
CA PRO A 108 -2.44 -1.98 10.98
C PRO A 108 -1.79 -2.86 12.05
N ILE A 109 -0.58 -3.35 11.78
CA ILE A 109 0.24 -4.11 12.72
C ILE A 109 0.98 -3.17 13.67
N GLY A 110 1.37 -2.00 13.16
CA GLY A 110 2.02 -0.96 13.94
C GLY A 110 2.48 0.20 13.06
N TYR A 111 2.92 1.28 13.70
CA TYR A 111 3.46 2.46 13.04
C TYR A 111 4.98 2.52 13.19
N TYR A 112 5.66 3.06 12.18
CA TYR A 112 7.13 3.04 12.17
C TYR A 112 7.72 3.90 13.30
N ALA A 113 6.98 4.94 13.69
CA ALA A 113 7.29 5.77 14.85
C ALA A 113 7.32 4.99 16.19
N ASP A 114 6.63 3.85 16.27
CA ASP A 114 6.67 2.98 17.45
C ASP A 114 7.96 2.15 17.49
N LEU A 115 8.57 1.90 16.33
CA LEU A 115 9.81 1.12 16.17
C LEU A 115 11.05 2.01 16.29
N VAL A 116 11.05 3.16 15.62
CA VAL A 116 12.15 4.13 15.62
C VAL A 116 11.62 5.45 16.16
N THR A 117 11.77 5.66 17.46
CA THR A 117 11.19 6.82 18.16
C THR A 117 11.93 8.12 17.91
N ASN A 118 13.18 8.07 17.43
CA ASN A 118 13.98 9.24 17.04
C ASN A 118 13.85 9.52 15.53
N PRO A 119 13.14 10.58 15.11
CA PRO A 119 12.95 10.91 13.70
C PRO A 119 14.25 11.13 12.92
N ALA A 120 15.33 11.56 13.60
CA ALA A 120 16.63 11.77 12.95
C ALA A 120 17.29 10.45 12.49
N GLN A 121 16.81 9.30 12.97
CA GLN A 121 17.31 7.98 12.60
C GLN A 121 16.38 7.26 11.59
N TRP A 122 15.33 7.92 11.11
CA TRP A 122 14.40 7.32 10.17
C TRP A 122 15.09 7.05 8.84
N GLN A 123 15.05 5.79 8.42
CA GLN A 123 15.58 5.39 7.13
C GLN A 123 14.57 5.68 6.04
N GLN A 124 15.02 6.31 4.96
CA GLN A 124 14.20 6.51 3.77
C GLN A 124 14.14 5.23 2.94
N THR A 125 12.94 4.90 2.47
CA THR A 125 12.68 3.87 1.47
C THR A 125 12.14 4.56 0.22
N THR A 126 13.04 5.20 -0.56
CA THR A 126 12.67 5.90 -1.78
C THR A 126 11.94 4.94 -2.74
N MET A 127 10.78 5.38 -3.22
CA MET A 127 9.96 4.67 -4.19
C MET A 127 9.75 5.58 -5.39
N THR A 128 9.80 4.97 -6.57
CA THR A 128 9.53 5.61 -7.87
C THR A 128 8.17 5.19 -8.43
N ASP A 129 7.55 4.21 -7.79
CA ASP A 129 6.30 3.56 -8.12
C ASP A 129 5.30 3.74 -6.98
N THR A 130 3.99 3.69 -7.28
CA THR A 130 2.95 3.79 -6.24
C THR A 130 2.84 2.51 -5.43
N ILE A 131 3.03 1.35 -6.06
CA ILE A 131 2.96 0.04 -5.43
C ILE A 131 3.90 -0.93 -6.14
N SER A 132 4.55 -1.80 -5.37
CA SER A 132 5.36 -2.90 -5.89
C SER A 132 5.23 -4.13 -5.01
N ILE A 133 5.23 -5.30 -5.64
CA ILE A 133 5.55 -6.56 -4.96
C ILE A 133 7.06 -6.67 -4.75
N LEU A 134 7.47 -6.93 -3.51
CA LEU A 134 8.88 -7.04 -3.14
C LEU A 134 9.38 -8.45 -3.42
N ARG A 135 10.12 -8.60 -4.52
CA ARG A 135 10.76 -9.86 -4.93
C ARG A 135 12.21 -9.98 -4.46
N ASP A 136 12.91 -8.85 -4.31
CA ASP A 136 14.29 -8.83 -3.82
C ASP A 136 14.31 -8.86 -2.29
N GLU A 137 14.72 -10.01 -1.75
CA GLU A 137 14.80 -10.23 -0.30
C GLU A 137 15.89 -9.42 0.38
N SER A 138 16.87 -8.92 -0.38
CA SER A 138 17.95 -8.06 0.14
C SER A 138 17.56 -6.58 0.21
N SER A 139 16.43 -6.20 -0.39
CA SER A 139 15.95 -4.82 -0.39
C SER A 139 15.63 -4.31 1.01
N LEU A 140 15.82 -3.01 1.22
CA LEU A 140 15.58 -2.36 2.52
C LEU A 140 14.12 -2.55 2.99
N SER A 141 13.14 -2.38 2.10
CA SER A 141 11.73 -2.57 2.44
C SER A 141 11.43 -4.02 2.85
N TYR A 142 12.00 -5.01 2.15
CA TYR A 142 11.76 -6.43 2.45
C TYR A 142 12.34 -6.81 3.81
N THR A 143 13.59 -6.44 4.05
CA THR A 143 14.29 -6.69 5.33
C THR A 143 13.60 -5.98 6.50
N LEU A 144 13.11 -4.74 6.30
CA LEU A 144 12.35 -4.01 7.30
C LEU A 144 11.06 -4.74 7.68
N ILE A 145 10.26 -5.17 6.69
CA ILE A 145 9.02 -5.93 6.96
C ILE A 145 9.34 -7.20 7.77
N ARG A 146 10.36 -7.96 7.37
CA ARG A 146 10.76 -9.18 8.09
C ARG A 146 11.16 -8.92 9.53
N SER A 147 12.01 -7.92 9.75
CA SER A 147 12.48 -7.56 11.10
C SER A 147 11.31 -7.12 11.97
N TRP A 148 10.44 -6.26 11.44
CA TRP A 148 9.30 -5.73 12.18
C TRP A 148 8.32 -6.84 12.57
N ARG A 149 7.97 -7.72 11.63
CA ARG A 149 7.14 -8.90 11.89
C ARG A 149 7.69 -9.79 12.99
N SER A 150 9.00 -10.04 12.97
CA SER A 150 9.67 -10.84 13.99
C SER A 150 9.59 -10.19 15.38
N GLN A 151 9.62 -8.86 15.48
CA GLN A 151 9.57 -8.15 16.76
C GLN A 151 8.17 -8.11 17.37
N VAL A 152 7.13 -8.04 16.54
CA VAL A 152 5.73 -7.99 17.00
C VAL A 152 5.06 -9.36 17.04
N GLY A 153 5.75 -10.42 16.57
CA GLY A 153 5.29 -11.81 16.68
C GLY A 153 4.21 -12.22 15.68
N VAL A 154 4.24 -11.70 14.44
CA VAL A 154 3.23 -11.93 13.39
C VAL A 154 3.79 -12.41 12.05
#